data_AF-A0ABD2JN33-F1
#
_entry.id   AF-A0ABD2JN33-F1
#
_cell.length_a   1.000
_cell.length_b   1.000
_cell.length_c   1.000
_cell.angle_alpha   90.00
_cell.angle_beta   90.00
_cell.angle_gamma   90.00
#
_symmetry.space_group_name_H-M   'P 1'
#
loop_
_entity.id
_entity.type
_entity.pdbx_description
1 polymer ?
#
loop_
_entity_poly.entity_id
_entity_poly.type
_entity_poly.pdbx_seq_one_letter_code
_entity_poly.pdbx_strand_id
1 'polypeptide(L)'
;MAVSNPDNPQTMQQSEQFAKAVENGEKATAAVRSSTMGIVKHRSGWETHLSENLSSKLMPQLPFNNFLRQIGARREQFRKKDMTGNSIRKVLKRASEMEHLFESTWPKTICQALVHLGQIQNFTKAQPLSPNDLDAFEQQIEEFRAFLVQEQRMRGFLSQKPKAHLLLNHFVPFARQHSFLGLLDEQGDEALHSVWRRLEQWWKCMPDADQILQQLEHHFVSNWLLDTGRIAEMKQRLEDQKEDDNFLEHPDDENDEDSVIKYITQTTKTKNQSF
;
A
#
# COMPACT_ATOMS: atom_id res chain seq x y z
N MET A 1 -0.18 36.50 -52.75
CA MET A 1 0.78 35.72 -51.93
C MET A 1 1.97 36.60 -51.65
N ALA A 2 2.07 37.16 -50.44
CA ALA A 2 3.18 38.04 -50.08
C ALA A 2 4.39 37.18 -49.69
N VAL A 3 5.42 37.21 -50.53
CA VAL A 3 6.70 36.55 -50.29
C VAL A 3 7.42 37.34 -49.21
N SER A 4 7.62 36.74 -48.03
CA SER A 4 8.39 37.34 -46.94
C SER A 4 9.84 37.57 -47.40
N ASN A 5 10.25 38.84 -47.45
CA ASN A 5 11.59 39.23 -47.88
C ASN A 5 12.61 38.86 -46.77
N PRO A 6 13.56 37.95 -47.01
CA PRO A 6 14.49 37.45 -46.00
C PRO A 6 15.46 38.52 -45.47
N ASP A 7 15.61 39.65 -46.17
CA ASP A 7 16.50 40.75 -45.79
C ASP A 7 15.81 41.88 -44.98
N ASN A 8 14.59 41.66 -44.47
CA ASN A 8 13.97 42.64 -43.59
C ASN A 8 14.70 42.65 -42.22
N PRO A 9 15.29 43.79 -41.78
CA PRO A 9 16.07 43.89 -40.55
C PRO A 9 15.31 43.45 -39.29
N GLN A 10 13.97 43.60 -39.29
CA GLN A 10 13.13 43.15 -38.18
C GLN A 10 13.05 41.63 -38.08
N THR A 11 13.05 40.91 -39.20
CA THR A 11 13.01 39.44 -39.23
C THR A 11 14.35 38.85 -38.80
N MET A 12 15.48 39.49 -39.16
CA MET A 12 16.81 39.11 -38.67
C MET A 12 16.99 39.38 -37.17
N GLN A 13 16.48 40.50 -36.66
CA GLN A 13 16.51 40.76 -35.21
C GLN A 13 15.65 39.78 -34.42
N GLN A 14 14.49 39.39 -34.94
CA GLN A 14 13.64 38.38 -34.31
C GLN A 14 14.28 36.98 -34.31
N SER A 15 14.96 36.59 -35.40
CA SER A 15 15.65 35.31 -35.46
C SER A 15 16.87 35.25 -34.53
N GLU A 16 17.63 36.35 -34.40
CA GLU A 16 18.73 36.45 -33.43
C GLU A 16 18.25 36.42 -31.97
N GLN A 17 17.13 37.10 -31.66
CA GLN A 17 16.53 37.06 -30.33
C GLN A 17 16.02 35.65 -29.98
N PHE A 18 15.42 34.97 -30.95
CA PHE A 18 14.97 33.58 -30.77
C PHE A 18 16.16 32.63 -30.56
N ALA A 19 17.23 32.76 -31.35
CA ALA A 19 18.45 31.97 -31.19
C ALA A 19 19.09 32.17 -29.80
N LYS A 20 19.17 33.41 -29.31
CA LYS A 20 19.66 33.70 -27.95
C LYS A 20 18.74 33.13 -26.86
N ALA A 21 17.43 33.15 -27.05
CA ALA A 21 16.48 32.57 -26.11
C ALA A 21 16.61 31.05 -26.02
N VAL A 22 16.80 30.37 -27.16
CA VAL A 22 17.05 28.92 -27.22
C VAL A 22 18.37 28.57 -26.54
N GLU A 23 19.45 29.29 -26.85
CA GLU A 23 20.77 29.06 -26.23
C GLU A 23 20.72 29.27 -24.70
N ASN A 24 20.00 30.28 -24.23
CA ASN A 24 19.81 30.53 -22.80
C ASN A 24 18.96 29.45 -22.14
N GLY A 25 17.94 28.93 -22.82
CA GLY A 25 17.12 27.81 -22.35
C GLY A 25 17.92 26.51 -22.24
N GLU A 26 18.81 26.24 -23.19
CA GLU A 26 19.73 25.09 -23.18
C GLU A 26 20.75 25.21 -22.04
N LYS A 27 21.32 26.40 -21.81
CA LYS A 27 22.22 26.65 -20.67
C LYS A 27 21.51 26.46 -19.34
N ALA A 28 20.27 26.94 -19.19
CA ALA A 28 19.48 26.76 -17.98
C ALA A 28 19.13 25.28 -17.72
N THR A 29 18.74 24.54 -18.75
CA THR A 29 18.46 23.09 -18.62
C THR A 29 19.73 22.28 -18.34
N ALA A 30 20.87 22.64 -18.92
CA ALA A 30 22.17 22.04 -18.60
C ALA A 30 22.58 22.30 -17.14
N ALA A 31 22.36 23.51 -16.62
CA ALA A 31 22.60 23.85 -15.23
C ALA A 31 21.71 23.04 -14.27
N VAL A 32 20.41 22.94 -14.57
CA VAL A 32 19.47 22.12 -13.77
C VAL A 32 19.87 20.64 -13.81
N ARG A 33 20.24 20.08 -14.97
CA ARG A 33 20.73 18.69 -15.08
C ARG A 33 22.02 18.46 -14.30
N SER A 34 22.95 19.41 -14.33
CA SER A 34 24.21 19.35 -13.58
C SER A 34 23.95 19.38 -12.06
N SER A 35 23.12 20.31 -11.57
CA SER A 35 22.71 20.36 -10.16
C SER A 35 21.94 19.10 -9.73
N THR A 36 21.06 18.58 -10.59
CA THR A 36 20.32 17.34 -10.31
C THR A 36 21.28 16.14 -10.23
N MET A 37 22.27 16.03 -11.13
CA MET A 37 23.30 14.99 -11.04
C MET A 37 24.20 15.15 -9.81
N GLY A 38 24.52 16.38 -9.40
CA GLY A 38 25.23 16.65 -8.15
C GLY A 38 24.45 16.16 -6.93
N ILE A 39 23.14 16.44 -6.87
CA ILE A 39 22.24 15.97 -5.81
C ILE A 39 22.11 14.44 -5.82
N VAL A 40 22.01 13.82 -7.00
CA VAL A 40 21.93 12.35 -7.14
C VAL A 40 23.23 11.67 -6.72
N LYS A 41 24.41 12.21 -7.09
CA LYS A 41 25.71 11.70 -6.63
C LYS A 41 25.88 11.86 -5.14
N HIS A 42 25.51 13.03 -4.59
CA HIS A 42 25.58 13.27 -3.15
C HIS A 42 24.65 12.31 -2.42
N ARG A 43 23.40 12.14 -2.86
CA ARG A 43 22.45 11.17 -2.30
C ARG A 43 22.94 9.73 -2.39
N SER A 44 23.50 9.31 -3.51
CA SER A 44 24.10 7.97 -3.66
C SER A 44 25.28 7.78 -2.71
N GLY A 45 26.13 8.80 -2.53
CA GLY A 45 27.21 8.78 -1.54
C GLY A 45 26.68 8.65 -0.11
N TRP A 46 25.61 9.36 0.23
CA TRP A 46 24.94 9.25 1.53
C TRP A 46 24.22 7.91 1.73
N GLU A 47 23.57 7.35 0.70
CA GLU A 47 22.92 6.04 0.76
C GLU A 47 23.97 4.90 0.89
N THR A 48 25.11 5.01 0.21
CA THR A 48 26.25 4.11 0.39
C THR A 48 26.84 4.25 1.80
N HIS A 49 27.12 5.48 2.25
CA HIS A 49 27.66 5.76 3.58
C HIS A 49 26.71 5.34 4.71
N LEU A 50 25.40 5.55 4.56
CA LEU A 50 24.38 5.03 5.48
C LEU A 50 24.37 3.50 5.46
N SER A 51 24.42 2.86 4.28
CA SER A 51 24.43 1.40 4.19
C SER A 51 25.69 0.77 4.79
N GLU A 52 26.84 1.41 4.65
CA GLU A 52 28.12 0.95 5.20
C GLU A 52 28.23 1.21 6.71
N ASN A 53 27.77 2.36 7.21
CA ASN A 53 27.79 2.68 8.64
C ASN A 53 26.65 2.03 9.43
N LEU A 54 25.44 1.89 8.87
CA LEU A 54 24.36 1.09 9.47
C LEU A 54 24.74 -0.40 9.54
N SER A 55 25.60 -0.86 8.62
CA SER A 55 26.08 -2.24 8.60
C SER A 55 27.23 -2.51 9.58
N SER A 56 28.18 -1.58 9.70
CA SER A 56 29.43 -1.85 10.42
C SER A 56 29.59 -1.16 11.79
N LYS A 57 28.86 -0.06 12.07
CA LYS A 57 29.10 0.78 13.26
C LYS A 57 27.89 1.06 14.14
N LEU A 58 26.67 0.98 13.61
CA LEU A 58 25.47 1.46 14.31
C LEU A 58 24.59 0.37 14.93
N MET A 59 24.84 -0.92 14.61
CA MET A 59 24.11 -2.04 15.20
C MET A 59 25.01 -3.27 15.34
N PRO A 60 24.92 -4.03 16.44
CA PRO A 60 25.43 -5.38 16.45
C PRO A 60 24.67 -6.14 15.35
N GLN A 61 25.39 -6.74 14.39
CA GLN A 61 24.79 -7.29 13.17
C GLN A 61 23.81 -8.46 13.45
N LEU A 62 23.95 -9.15 14.58
CA LEU A 62 23.06 -10.25 14.96
C LEU A 62 21.65 -9.76 15.40
N PRO A 63 21.53 -8.88 16.42
CA PRO A 63 20.25 -8.34 16.86
C PRO A 63 19.39 -7.74 15.74
N PHE A 64 19.97 -6.95 14.84
CA PHE A 64 19.22 -6.34 13.75
C PHE A 64 18.74 -7.36 12.71
N ASN A 65 19.59 -8.32 12.32
CA ASN A 65 19.18 -9.38 11.40
C ASN A 65 18.11 -10.29 12.01
N ASN A 66 18.18 -10.54 13.32
CA ASN A 66 17.14 -11.27 14.06
C ASN A 66 15.82 -10.51 14.05
N PHE A 67 15.85 -9.19 14.31
CA PHE A 67 14.68 -8.32 14.19
C PHE A 67 14.07 -8.37 12.78
N LEU A 68 14.89 -8.18 11.74
CA LEU A 68 14.43 -8.23 10.35
C LEU A 68 13.76 -9.57 10.01
N ARG A 69 14.33 -10.69 10.46
CA ARG A 69 13.70 -12.01 10.30
C ARG A 69 12.35 -12.10 11.00
N GLN A 70 12.23 -11.60 12.22
CA GLN A 70 10.98 -11.65 12.97
C GLN A 70 9.86 -10.82 12.31
N ILE A 71 10.20 -9.71 11.65
CA ILE A 71 9.24 -8.92 10.87
C ILE A 71 9.01 -9.47 9.45
N GLY A 72 9.64 -10.59 9.09
CA GLY A 72 9.53 -11.21 7.77
C GLY A 72 10.17 -10.40 6.64
N ALA A 73 11.14 -9.53 6.96
CA ALA A 73 11.87 -8.72 5.99
C ALA A 73 13.30 -9.24 5.81
N ARG A 74 13.82 -9.12 4.59
CA ARG A 74 15.25 -9.33 4.31
C ARG A 74 15.98 -7.99 4.36
N ARG A 75 17.25 -8.03 4.72
CA ARG A 75 18.13 -6.84 4.73
C ARG A 75 18.13 -6.09 3.40
N GLU A 76 18.08 -6.84 2.30
CA GLU A 76 18.05 -6.27 0.95
C GLU A 76 16.73 -5.54 0.66
N GLN A 77 15.59 -6.07 1.12
CA GLN A 77 14.29 -5.41 1.00
C GLN A 77 14.26 -4.10 1.80
N PHE A 78 14.80 -4.12 3.03
CA PHE A 78 14.95 -2.92 3.85
C PHE A 78 15.84 -1.87 3.15
N ARG A 79 16.97 -2.29 2.57
CA ARG A 79 17.92 -1.40 1.87
C ARG A 79 17.30 -0.78 0.61
N LYS A 80 16.58 -1.58 -0.18
CA LYS A 80 15.91 -1.14 -1.41
C LYS A 80 14.61 -0.37 -1.16
N LYS A 81 14.15 -0.31 0.10
CA LYS A 81 12.85 0.27 0.51
C LYS A 81 11.65 -0.51 -0.08
N ASP A 82 11.86 -1.79 -0.41
CA ASP A 82 10.85 -2.72 -0.93
C ASP A 82 10.18 -3.48 0.24
N MET A 83 9.68 -2.73 1.22
CA MET A 83 8.96 -3.32 2.35
C MET A 83 7.47 -3.44 2.02
N THR A 84 6.89 -4.61 2.26
CA THR A 84 5.44 -4.82 2.09
C THR A 84 4.66 -4.19 3.25
N GLY A 85 3.37 -3.92 3.05
CA GLY A 85 2.50 -3.40 4.11
C GLY A 85 2.47 -4.29 5.35
N ASN A 86 2.62 -5.61 5.20
CA ASN A 86 2.73 -6.53 6.33
C ASN A 86 4.04 -6.35 7.11
N SER A 87 5.17 -6.20 6.42
CA SER A 87 6.45 -5.91 7.07
C SER A 87 6.41 -4.57 7.81
N ILE A 88 5.80 -3.53 7.20
CA ILE A 88 5.62 -2.21 7.83
C ILE A 88 4.76 -2.31 9.10
N ARG A 89 3.62 -2.99 9.04
CA ARG A 89 2.76 -3.24 10.23
C ARG A 89 3.55 -3.87 11.38
N LYS A 90 4.39 -4.86 11.08
CA LYS A 90 5.22 -5.53 12.09
C LYS A 90 6.31 -4.63 12.66
N VAL A 91 6.91 -3.76 11.84
CA VAL A 91 7.85 -2.74 12.33
C VAL A 91 7.16 -1.78 13.29
N LEU A 92 6.03 -1.20 12.88
CA LEU A 92 5.30 -0.22 13.68
C LEU A 92 4.84 -0.81 15.02
N LYS A 93 4.33 -2.05 15.02
CA LYS A 93 3.93 -2.77 16.24
C LYS A 93 5.08 -2.98 17.24
N ARG A 94 6.32 -3.08 16.76
CA ARG A 94 7.50 -3.43 17.55
C ARG A 94 8.50 -2.29 17.63
N ALA A 95 8.11 -1.08 17.25
CA ALA A 95 9.01 0.06 17.17
C ALA A 95 9.64 0.42 18.52
N SER A 96 8.90 0.28 19.62
CA SER A 96 9.40 0.48 20.98
C SER A 96 10.48 -0.54 21.36
N GLU A 97 10.37 -1.78 20.89
CA GLU A 97 11.39 -2.81 21.07
C GLU A 97 12.66 -2.51 20.26
N MET A 98 12.62 -1.62 19.27
CA MET A 98 13.81 -1.32 18.48
C MET A 98 14.76 -0.34 19.18
N GLU A 99 14.28 0.46 20.14
CA GLU A 99 15.04 1.58 20.70
C GLU A 99 16.35 1.14 21.39
N HIS A 100 16.34 -0.02 22.06
CA HIS A 100 17.51 -0.59 22.73
C HIS A 100 18.54 -1.19 21.76
N LEU A 101 18.18 -1.39 20.48
CA LEU A 101 19.10 -1.88 19.45
C LEU A 101 20.07 -0.79 18.97
N PHE A 102 19.84 0.47 19.38
CA PHE A 102 20.60 1.61 18.92
C PHE A 102 21.30 2.33 20.07
N GLU A 103 22.60 2.53 19.92
CA GLU A 103 23.41 3.25 20.92
C GLU A 103 23.28 4.78 20.76
N SER A 104 23.17 5.27 19.51
CA SER A 104 23.08 6.70 19.23
C SER A 104 21.67 7.27 19.35
N THR A 105 21.55 8.57 19.66
CA THR A 105 20.29 9.30 19.87
C THR A 105 19.42 9.39 18.62
N TRP A 106 20.00 9.57 17.43
CA TRP A 106 19.21 9.78 16.21
C TRP A 106 18.33 8.58 15.77
N PRO A 107 18.85 7.34 15.75
CA PRO A 107 18.01 6.17 15.54
C PRO A 107 16.94 5.96 16.62
N LYS A 108 17.17 6.39 17.86
CA LYS A 108 16.13 6.35 18.91
C LYS A 108 14.98 7.31 18.59
N THR A 109 15.27 8.52 18.13
CA THR A 109 14.26 9.46 17.61
C THR A 109 13.44 8.84 16.47
N ILE A 110 14.08 8.10 15.56
CA ILE A 110 13.36 7.38 14.50
C ILE A 110 12.43 6.30 15.09
N CYS A 111 12.87 5.55 16.10
CA CYS A 111 12.02 4.56 16.77
C CYS A 111 10.81 5.21 17.43
N GLN A 112 10.99 6.34 18.11
CA GLN A 112 9.90 7.10 18.72
C GLN A 112 8.90 7.61 17.67
N ALA A 113 9.39 8.10 16.53
CA ALA A 113 8.53 8.46 15.41
C ALA A 113 7.71 7.26 14.88
N LEU A 114 8.33 6.08 14.78
CA LEU A 114 7.66 4.85 14.38
C LEU A 114 6.62 4.39 15.41
N VAL A 115 6.86 4.62 16.71
CA VAL A 115 5.87 4.36 17.76
C VAL A 115 4.63 5.23 17.56
N HIS A 116 4.79 6.55 17.36
CA HIS A 116 3.66 7.44 17.05
C HIS A 116 2.88 6.99 15.80
N LEU A 117 3.60 6.64 14.73
CA LEU A 117 2.97 6.13 13.51
C LEU A 117 2.22 4.81 13.74
N GLY A 118 2.72 3.94 14.61
CA GLY A 118 2.04 2.70 15.01
C GLY A 118 0.77 2.95 15.82
N GLN A 119 0.78 3.94 16.71
CA GLN A 119 -0.41 4.37 17.45
C GLN A 119 -1.47 4.93 16.50
N ILE A 120 -1.07 5.81 15.59
CA ILE A 120 -1.94 6.39 14.56
C ILE A 120 -2.54 5.29 13.64
N GLN A 121 -1.75 4.28 13.27
CA GLN A 121 -2.22 3.16 12.45
C GLN A 121 -3.40 2.40 13.07
N ASN A 122 -3.58 2.42 14.40
CA ASN A 122 -4.70 1.71 15.03
C ASN A 122 -6.08 2.27 14.65
N PHE A 123 -6.14 3.52 14.18
CA PHE A 123 -7.36 4.19 13.74
C PHE A 123 -7.68 3.96 12.25
N THR A 124 -6.77 3.36 11.48
CA THR A 124 -6.95 3.13 10.04
C THR A 124 -7.62 1.79 9.74
N LYS A 125 -8.35 1.22 10.69
CA LYS A 125 -9.11 -0.03 10.47
C LYS A 125 -10.28 0.24 9.52
N ALA A 126 -10.71 -0.78 8.79
CA ALA A 126 -11.88 -0.73 7.91
C ALA A 126 -13.19 -0.79 8.72
N GLN A 127 -13.41 0.21 9.56
CA GLN A 127 -14.62 0.35 10.37
C GLN A 127 -14.91 1.84 10.63
N PRO A 128 -16.16 2.21 10.90
CA PRO A 128 -16.49 3.54 11.40
C PRO A 128 -15.78 3.83 12.73
N LEU A 129 -15.38 5.09 12.92
CA LEU A 129 -14.78 5.61 14.15
C LEU A 129 -15.87 6.21 15.03
N SER A 130 -15.85 5.89 16.32
CA SER A 130 -16.72 6.55 17.31
C SER A 130 -16.23 7.99 17.58
N PRO A 131 -17.06 8.87 18.17
CA PRO A 131 -16.61 10.20 18.59
C PRO A 131 -15.36 10.17 19.48
N ASN A 132 -15.30 9.22 20.41
CA ASN A 132 -14.13 9.02 21.27
C ASN A 132 -12.88 8.61 20.49
N ASP A 133 -13.05 7.75 19.46
CA ASP A 133 -11.93 7.37 18.59
C ASP A 133 -11.43 8.56 17.76
N LEU A 134 -12.33 9.44 17.32
CA LEU A 134 -11.97 10.66 16.59
C LEU A 134 -11.18 11.64 17.47
N ASP A 135 -11.62 11.84 18.72
CA ASP A 135 -10.91 12.66 19.70
C ASP A 135 -9.52 12.08 20.00
N ALA A 136 -9.44 10.77 20.23
CA ALA A 136 -8.17 10.09 20.47
C ALA A 136 -7.25 10.15 19.24
N PHE A 137 -7.80 10.00 18.03
CA PHE A 137 -7.03 10.11 16.79
C PHE A 137 -6.43 11.52 16.61
N GLU A 138 -7.24 12.56 16.80
CA GLU A 138 -6.79 13.95 16.73
C GLU A 138 -5.70 14.24 17.76
N GLN A 139 -5.89 13.78 19.01
CA GLN A 139 -4.87 13.90 20.05
C GLN A 139 -3.56 13.22 19.64
N GLN A 140 -3.61 12.00 19.07
CA GLN A 140 -2.42 11.30 18.62
C GLN A 140 -1.69 12.01 17.46
N ILE A 141 -2.43 12.67 16.56
CA ILE A 141 -1.83 13.50 15.51
C ILE A 141 -1.14 14.73 16.11
N GLU A 142 -1.74 15.39 17.09
CA GLU A 142 -1.15 16.54 17.76
C GLU A 142 0.08 16.18 18.60
N GLU A 143 0.05 15.05 19.31
CA GLU A 143 1.23 14.50 20.00
C GLU A 143 2.38 14.24 19.01
N PHE A 144 2.08 13.66 17.85
CA PHE A 144 3.08 13.43 16.82
C PHE A 144 3.61 14.75 16.23
N ARG A 145 2.76 15.76 16.02
CA ARG A 145 3.19 17.10 15.58
C ARG A 145 4.13 17.74 16.61
N ALA A 146 3.77 17.69 17.89
CA ALA A 146 4.58 18.25 18.97
C ALA A 146 5.96 17.58 19.02
N PHE A 147 6.00 16.25 18.90
CA PHE A 147 7.25 15.49 18.76
C PHE A 147 8.08 15.97 17.57
N LEU A 148 7.49 16.14 16.38
CA LEU A 148 8.21 16.63 15.20
C LEU A 148 8.75 18.06 15.39
N VAL A 149 8.03 18.93 16.10
CA VAL A 149 8.51 20.29 16.41
C VAL A 149 9.76 20.25 17.29
N GLN A 150 9.78 19.38 18.30
CA GLN A 150 10.96 19.17 19.15
C GLN A 150 12.13 18.58 18.34
N GLU A 151 11.84 17.67 17.43
CA GLU A 151 12.83 16.97 16.61
C GLU A 151 12.99 17.62 15.22
N GLN A 152 13.62 18.80 15.19
CA GLN A 152 13.74 19.64 13.98
C GLN A 152 14.26 18.89 12.74
N ARG A 153 15.17 17.93 12.91
CA ARG A 153 15.69 17.10 11.81
C ARG A 153 14.60 16.21 11.21
N MET A 154 13.73 15.62 12.03
CA MET A 154 12.60 14.81 11.58
C MET A 154 11.54 15.67 10.88
N ARG A 155 11.24 16.86 11.41
CA ARG A 155 10.34 17.81 10.77
C ARG A 155 10.83 18.22 9.37
N GLY A 156 12.11 18.52 9.23
CA GLY A 156 12.71 18.85 7.93
C GLY A 156 12.58 17.70 6.92
N PHE A 157 12.80 16.45 7.36
CA PHE A 157 12.67 15.28 6.50
C PHE A 157 11.22 14.96 6.11
N LEU A 158 10.29 14.95 7.07
CA LEU A 158 8.90 14.54 6.84
C LEU A 158 8.06 15.62 6.15
N SER A 159 8.35 16.91 6.38
CA SER A 159 7.63 18.00 5.70
C SER A 159 7.74 17.96 4.17
N GLN A 160 8.79 17.31 3.64
CA GLN A 160 8.99 17.13 2.20
C GLN A 160 8.26 15.89 1.64
N LYS A 161 7.58 15.11 2.47
CA LYS A 161 6.89 13.88 2.05
C LYS A 161 5.39 14.14 1.89
N PRO A 162 4.82 13.95 0.68
CA PRO A 162 3.39 14.16 0.45
C PRO A 162 2.48 13.39 1.41
N LYS A 163 2.79 12.12 1.68
CA LYS A 163 2.00 11.29 2.62
C LYS A 163 2.05 11.81 4.06
N ALA A 164 3.17 12.37 4.50
CA ALA A 164 3.26 12.97 5.83
C ALA A 164 2.48 14.30 5.89
N HIS A 165 2.50 15.09 4.82
CA HIS A 165 1.67 16.30 4.74
C HIS A 165 0.17 15.97 4.83
N LEU A 166 -0.29 14.94 4.11
CA LEU A 166 -1.67 14.46 4.17
C LEU A 166 -2.04 14.00 5.59
N LEU A 167 -1.22 13.14 6.18
CA LEU A 167 -1.46 12.61 7.52
C LEU A 167 -1.61 13.73 8.55
N LEU A 168 -0.68 14.68 8.54
CA LEU A 168 -0.67 15.73 9.55
C LEU A 168 -1.87 16.68 9.32
N ASN A 169 -2.10 17.15 8.10
CA ASN A 169 -2.97 18.31 7.88
C ASN A 169 -4.39 17.97 7.40
N HIS A 170 -4.61 16.80 6.80
CA HIS A 170 -5.86 16.50 6.09
C HIS A 170 -6.64 15.33 6.70
N PHE A 171 -5.96 14.42 7.41
CA PHE A 171 -6.62 13.21 7.90
C PHE A 171 -7.58 13.49 9.07
N VAL A 172 -7.26 14.44 9.97
CA VAL A 172 -8.18 14.82 11.05
C VAL A 172 -9.45 15.47 10.48
N PRO A 173 -9.39 16.50 9.62
CA PRO A 173 -10.59 17.04 8.96
C PRO A 173 -11.40 15.98 8.24
N PHE A 174 -10.73 15.11 7.47
CA PHE A 174 -11.39 14.01 6.76
C PHE A 174 -12.12 13.06 7.72
N ALA A 175 -11.44 12.60 8.78
CA ALA A 175 -12.03 11.69 9.76
C ALA A 175 -13.21 12.33 10.49
N ARG A 176 -13.14 13.62 10.82
CA ARG A 176 -14.25 14.35 11.45
C ARG A 176 -15.46 14.48 10.52
N GLN A 177 -15.23 14.70 9.23
CA GLN A 177 -16.30 14.82 8.25
C GLN A 177 -16.95 13.48 7.91
N HIS A 178 -16.16 12.41 7.80
CA HIS A 178 -16.61 11.13 7.25
C HIS A 178 -16.73 10.00 8.29
N SER A 179 -16.20 10.20 9.50
CA SER A 179 -16.20 9.21 10.59
C SER A 179 -15.51 7.89 10.24
N PHE A 180 -14.54 7.88 9.32
CA PHE A 180 -13.69 6.73 9.02
C PHE A 180 -12.36 7.17 8.41
N LEU A 181 -11.39 6.23 8.34
CA LEU A 181 -10.11 6.42 7.65
C LEU A 181 -9.77 5.27 6.69
N GLY A 182 -10.10 4.02 7.05
CA GLY A 182 -9.69 2.83 6.30
C GLY A 182 -10.80 2.14 5.50
N LEU A 183 -12.03 2.65 5.49
CA LEU A 183 -13.16 2.02 4.78
C LEU A 183 -13.03 2.08 3.25
N LEU A 184 -12.35 3.10 2.72
CA LEU A 184 -12.12 3.29 1.28
C LEU A 184 -10.68 2.93 0.89
N ASP A 185 -10.03 2.06 1.66
CA ASP A 185 -8.65 1.65 1.37
C ASP A 185 -8.61 0.69 0.16
N GLU A 186 -7.57 0.83 -0.65
CA GLU A 186 -7.33 0.06 -1.88
C GLU A 186 -6.85 -1.38 -1.57
N GLN A 187 -6.78 -1.77 -0.30
CA GLN A 187 -6.36 -3.12 0.11
C GLN A 187 -7.28 -4.21 -0.45
N GLY A 188 -8.56 -3.91 -0.70
CA GLY A 188 -9.49 -4.82 -1.38
C GLY A 188 -9.03 -5.13 -2.81
N ASP A 189 -8.64 -4.12 -3.56
CA ASP A 189 -8.16 -4.25 -4.94
C ASP A 189 -6.81 -4.99 -5.00
N GLU A 190 -5.90 -4.70 -4.07
CA GLU A 190 -4.63 -5.44 -3.95
C GLU A 190 -4.85 -6.93 -3.66
N ALA A 191 -5.86 -7.27 -2.84
CA ALA A 191 -6.23 -8.66 -2.59
C ALA A 191 -6.77 -9.33 -3.86
N LEU A 192 -7.60 -8.65 -4.64
CA LEU A 192 -8.09 -9.14 -5.93
C LEU A 192 -6.96 -9.40 -6.93
N HIS A 193 -5.96 -8.52 -7.00
CA HIS A 193 -4.77 -8.76 -7.83
C HIS A 193 -4.01 -10.05 -7.49
N SER A 194 -4.03 -10.48 -6.22
CA SER A 194 -3.42 -11.75 -5.81
C SER A 194 -4.22 -12.97 -6.28
N VAL A 195 -5.55 -12.87 -6.24
CA VAL A 195 -6.47 -13.89 -6.75
C VAL A 195 -6.30 -14.02 -8.26
N TRP A 196 -6.31 -12.89 -8.97
CA TRP A 196 -6.12 -12.84 -10.42
C TRP A 196 -4.83 -13.53 -10.86
N ARG A 197 -3.70 -13.24 -10.21
CA ARG A 197 -2.42 -13.88 -10.53
C ARG A 197 -2.42 -15.40 -10.33
N ARG A 198 -3.14 -15.89 -9.33
CA ARG A 198 -3.29 -17.34 -9.12
C ARG A 198 -4.12 -17.97 -10.23
N LEU A 199 -5.21 -17.32 -10.62
CA LEU A 199 -6.06 -17.77 -11.72
C LEU A 199 -5.29 -17.75 -13.05
N GLU A 200 -4.52 -16.71 -13.31
CA GLU A 200 -3.68 -16.59 -14.52
C GLU A 200 -2.67 -17.74 -14.64
N GLN A 201 -2.06 -18.17 -13.54
CA GLN A 201 -1.18 -19.34 -13.54
C GLN A 201 -1.92 -20.62 -13.89
N TRP A 202 -3.17 -20.76 -13.44
CA TRP A 202 -4.00 -21.92 -13.72
C TRP A 202 -4.50 -21.94 -15.17
N TRP A 203 -4.91 -20.78 -15.70
CA TRP A 203 -5.34 -20.61 -17.10
C TRP A 203 -4.22 -20.86 -18.11
N LYS A 204 -2.96 -20.59 -17.77
CA LYS A 204 -1.81 -20.94 -18.62
C LYS A 204 -1.71 -22.43 -18.94
N CYS A 205 -2.33 -23.28 -18.11
CA CYS A 205 -2.40 -24.72 -18.32
C CYS A 205 -3.70 -25.17 -19.01
N MET A 206 -4.61 -24.25 -19.34
CA MET A 206 -5.85 -24.54 -20.03
C MET A 206 -5.67 -24.37 -21.56
N PRO A 207 -6.12 -25.34 -22.36
CA PRO A 207 -5.93 -25.31 -23.81
C PRO A 207 -6.95 -24.43 -24.55
N ASP A 208 -8.07 -24.04 -23.92
CA ASP A 208 -9.23 -23.43 -24.58
C ASP A 208 -9.70 -22.16 -23.86
N ALA A 209 -10.01 -21.12 -24.65
CA ALA A 209 -10.49 -19.83 -24.17
C ALA A 209 -11.91 -19.91 -23.60
N ASP A 210 -12.76 -20.79 -24.13
CA ASP A 210 -14.14 -20.93 -23.66
C ASP A 210 -14.19 -21.53 -22.25
N GLN A 211 -13.27 -22.45 -21.93
CA GLN A 211 -13.11 -22.99 -20.57
C GLN A 211 -12.64 -21.92 -19.57
N ILE A 212 -11.77 -20.99 -20.00
CA ILE A 212 -11.34 -19.86 -19.17
C ILE A 212 -12.52 -18.92 -18.88
N LEU A 213 -13.35 -18.63 -19.89
CA LEU A 213 -14.54 -17.78 -19.72
C LEU A 213 -15.57 -18.39 -18.77
N GLN A 214 -15.87 -19.69 -18.89
CA GLN A 214 -16.79 -20.38 -17.98
C GLN A 214 -16.28 -20.36 -16.53
N GLN A 215 -14.98 -20.57 -16.32
CA GLN A 215 -14.37 -20.52 -14.98
C GLN A 215 -14.35 -19.10 -14.40
N LEU A 216 -14.12 -18.09 -15.24
CA LEU A 216 -14.23 -16.68 -14.85
C LEU A 216 -15.65 -16.34 -14.41
N GLU A 217 -16.64 -16.70 -15.22
CA GLU A 217 -18.05 -16.49 -14.91
C GLU A 217 -18.44 -17.15 -13.58
N HIS A 218 -18.04 -18.42 -13.39
CA HIS A 218 -18.25 -19.13 -12.14
C HIS A 218 -17.62 -18.44 -10.94
N HIS A 219 -16.39 -17.92 -11.08
CA HIS A 219 -15.72 -17.18 -10.01
C HIS A 219 -16.38 -15.84 -9.70
N PHE A 220 -16.86 -15.11 -10.71
CA PHE A 220 -17.58 -13.86 -10.50
C PHE A 220 -18.91 -14.09 -9.78
N VAL A 221 -19.68 -15.09 -10.20
CA VAL A 221 -20.94 -15.46 -9.54
C VAL A 221 -20.69 -15.90 -8.10
N SER A 222 -19.67 -16.73 -7.86
CA SER A 222 -19.32 -17.20 -6.51
C SER A 222 -18.91 -16.05 -5.59
N ASN A 223 -18.09 -15.11 -6.08
CA ASN A 223 -17.70 -13.94 -5.31
C ASN A 223 -18.89 -13.01 -5.04
N TRP A 224 -19.75 -12.78 -6.03
CA TRP A 224 -20.95 -11.97 -5.86
C TRP A 224 -21.91 -12.55 -4.81
N LEU A 225 -22.12 -13.88 -4.83
CA LEU A 225 -22.95 -14.56 -3.83
C LEU A 225 -22.34 -14.46 -2.42
N LEU A 226 -21.01 -14.49 -2.31
CA LEU A 226 -20.30 -14.33 -1.05
C LEU A 226 -20.40 -12.89 -0.53
N ASP A 227 -20.16 -11.90 -1.38
CA ASP A 227 -20.16 -10.47 -1.04
C ASP A 227 -21.57 -9.96 -0.66
N THR A 228 -22.61 -10.54 -1.25
CA THR A 228 -24.01 -10.21 -0.92
C THR A 228 -24.55 -10.95 0.30
N GLY A 229 -23.75 -11.82 0.93
CA GLY A 229 -24.19 -12.63 2.07
C GLY A 229 -25.19 -13.73 1.71
N ARG A 230 -25.54 -13.88 0.43
CA ARG A 230 -26.53 -14.85 -0.06
C ARG A 230 -26.10 -16.30 0.20
N ILE A 231 -24.81 -16.59 0.25
CA ILE A 231 -24.32 -17.92 0.65
C ILE A 231 -24.76 -18.29 2.08
N ALA A 232 -24.76 -17.32 3.01
CA ALA A 232 -25.20 -17.58 4.38
C ALA A 232 -26.71 -17.80 4.46
N GLU A 233 -27.49 -16.99 3.73
CA GLU A 233 -28.94 -17.15 3.61
C GLU A 233 -29.34 -18.49 2.98
N MET A 234 -28.63 -18.91 1.92
CA MET A 234 -28.88 -20.18 1.25
C MET A 234 -28.49 -21.38 2.12
N LYS A 235 -27.40 -21.29 2.90
CA LYS A 235 -27.04 -22.33 3.87
C LYS A 235 -28.08 -22.47 4.97
N GLN A 236 -28.56 -21.34 5.50
CA GLN A 236 -29.62 -21.35 6.51
C GLN A 236 -30.90 -22.00 5.96
N ARG A 237 -31.33 -21.62 4.74
CA ARG A 237 -32.50 -22.24 4.09
C ARG A 237 -32.36 -23.76 3.90
N LEU A 238 -31.18 -24.25 3.59
CA LEU A 238 -30.92 -25.69 3.45
C LEU A 238 -30.89 -26.42 4.79
N GLU A 239 -30.45 -25.75 5.86
CA GLU A 239 -30.53 -26.30 7.22
C GLU A 239 -31.99 -26.34 7.69
N ASP A 240 -32.76 -25.28 7.44
CA ASP A 240 -34.18 -25.20 7.73
C ASP A 240 -34.97 -26.26 6.91
N GLN A 241 -34.65 -26.47 5.63
CA GLN A 241 -35.23 -27.54 4.80
C GLN A 241 -34.88 -28.95 5.27
N LYS A 242 -33.67 -29.16 5.81
CA LYS A 242 -33.29 -30.47 6.39
C LYS A 242 -33.99 -30.77 7.71
N GLU A 243 -34.41 -29.75 8.44
CA GLU A 243 -35.26 -29.92 9.62
C GLU A 243 -36.70 -30.30 9.22
N ASP A 244 -37.20 -29.77 8.10
CA ASP A 244 -38.52 -30.08 7.54
C ASP A 244 -38.57 -31.44 6.81
N ASP A 245 -37.50 -31.85 6.12
CA ASP A 245 -37.39 -33.13 5.40
C ASP A 245 -37.27 -34.36 6.32
N ASN A 246 -37.17 -34.16 7.63
CA ASN A 246 -37.41 -35.24 8.61
C ASN A 246 -38.89 -35.68 8.67
N PHE A 247 -39.78 -35.11 7.82
CA PHE A 247 -41.18 -35.49 7.75
C PHE A 247 -41.70 -35.99 6.39
N LEU A 248 -40.92 -36.04 5.31
CA LEU A 248 -41.37 -36.73 4.08
C LEU A 248 -40.22 -37.16 3.17
N GLU A 249 -40.05 -38.47 3.00
CA GLU A 249 -39.37 -39.03 1.85
C GLU A 249 -40.24 -38.79 0.59
N HIS A 250 -39.71 -38.11 -0.42
CA HIS A 250 -39.77 -38.60 -1.80
C HIS A 250 -38.76 -37.91 -2.74
N PRO A 251 -38.32 -38.62 -3.80
CA PRO A 251 -37.11 -38.32 -4.55
C PRO A 251 -37.38 -37.55 -5.85
N ASP A 252 -36.26 -37.13 -6.46
CA ASP A 252 -36.08 -36.76 -7.86
C ASP A 252 -36.59 -35.37 -8.28
N ASP A 253 -35.81 -34.34 -7.95
CA ASP A 253 -35.58 -33.21 -8.84
C ASP A 253 -34.13 -32.71 -8.66
N GLU A 254 -33.24 -33.09 -9.58
CA GLU A 254 -31.90 -32.49 -9.70
C GLU A 254 -32.06 -31.05 -10.21
N ASN A 255 -32.23 -30.11 -9.28
CA ASN A 255 -32.14 -28.68 -9.58
C ASN A 255 -30.66 -28.29 -9.77
N ASP A 256 -30.35 -27.57 -10.85
CA ASP A 256 -29.00 -27.05 -11.15
C ASP A 256 -28.38 -26.23 -10.01
N GLU A 257 -29.21 -25.62 -9.16
CA GLU A 257 -28.77 -24.89 -7.97
C GLU A 257 -28.15 -25.84 -6.91
N ASP A 258 -28.69 -27.05 -6.75
CA ASP A 258 -28.14 -28.06 -5.84
C ASP A 258 -26.79 -28.60 -6.31
N SER A 259 -26.56 -28.65 -7.61
CA SER A 259 -25.26 -29.00 -8.21
C SER A 259 -24.18 -27.97 -7.87
N VAL A 260 -24.51 -26.68 -7.92
CA VAL A 260 -23.61 -25.58 -7.52
C VAL A 260 -23.32 -25.62 -6.02
N ILE A 261 -24.35 -25.88 -5.20
CA ILE A 261 -24.24 -26.00 -3.73
C ILE A 261 -23.37 -27.19 -3.32
N LYS A 262 -23.56 -28.36 -3.96
CA LYS A 262 -22.79 -29.59 -3.69
C LYS A 262 -21.31 -29.38 -3.99
N TYR A 263 -20.98 -28.64 -5.05
CA TYR A 263 -19.60 -28.31 -5.43
C TYR A 263 -18.95 -27.27 -4.49
N ILE A 264 -19.67 -26.20 -4.11
CA ILE A 264 -19.17 -25.20 -3.15
C ILE A 264 -18.90 -25.85 -1.77
N THR A 265 -19.75 -26.77 -1.35
CA THR A 265 -19.59 -27.51 -0.08
C THR A 265 -18.42 -28.50 -0.13
N GLN A 266 -18.20 -29.18 -1.27
CA GLN A 266 -17.05 -30.07 -1.47
C GLN A 266 -15.71 -29.31 -1.48
N THR A 267 -15.65 -28.14 -2.12
CA THR A 267 -14.45 -27.30 -2.20
C THR A 267 -14.10 -26.58 -0.89
N THR A 268 -15.10 -26.26 -0.05
CA THR A 268 -14.85 -25.76 1.32
C THR A 268 -14.36 -26.86 2.27
N LYS A 269 -14.82 -28.11 2.12
CA LYS A 269 -14.31 -29.25 2.91
C LYS A 269 -12.85 -29.58 2.59
N THR A 270 -12.41 -29.48 1.34
CA THR A 270 -11.01 -29.76 0.94
C THR A 270 -10.03 -28.72 1.49
N LYS A 271 -10.46 -27.45 1.63
CA LYS A 271 -9.63 -26.40 2.28
C LYS A 271 -9.41 -26.62 3.78
N ASN A 272 -10.31 -27.33 4.47
CA ASN A 272 -10.17 -27.61 5.91
C ASN A 272 -9.38 -28.91 6.21
N GLN A 273 -8.97 -29.67 5.20
CA GLN A 273 -8.11 -30.86 5.35
C GLN A 273 -6.67 -30.63 4.87
N SER A 274 -6.36 -29.43 4.37
CA SER A 274 -5.04 -29.02 3.90
C SER A 274 -4.60 -27.72 4.57
N PHE A 275 -4.55 -27.74 5.90
CA PHE A 275 -3.75 -26.84 6.74
C PHE A 275 -3.09 -27.65 7.86
#